data_AF-A0A5K3EUR9-F1
#
_entry.id   AF-A0A5K3EUR9-F1
#
_cell.length_a   1.000
_cell.length_b   1.000
_cell.length_c   1.000
_cell.angle_alpha   90.00
_cell.angle_beta   90.00
_cell.angle_gamma   90.00
#
_symmetry.space_group_name_H-M   'P 1'
#
loop_
_entity.id
_entity.type
_entity.pdbx_description
1 polymer ?
#
loop_
_entity_poly.entity_id
_entity_poly.type
_entity_poly.pdbx_seq_one_letter_code
_entity_poly.pdbx_strand_id
1 'polypeptide(L)'
;MLSVQKVRQQIQRNWVVQSFCRHESVCSHLLAFFSLRTAKEFYFNDKFVTGESRFEKILIANRGDVACRVIATCRRLGIKTVAVYSVADAGSRFVHMADEAVCLGPAPVAMSYLSMDAIINAVKITGAQAVHPGYGFLSENSVFAKKLEDNGIAFLGPNSRVIRTMGDKIASKRIATKAGVNCIPGYDGVVNDLGEAVRIANTIGMLCCIKLGFVLRMDVE
;
A
#
# COMPACT_ATOMS: atom_id res chain seq x y z
N MET A 1 -19.83 9.51 -7.92
CA MET A 1 -18.58 8.74 -7.73
C MET A 1 -17.55 9.69 -7.13
N LEU A 2 -17.53 9.84 -5.80
CA LEU A 2 -16.66 10.82 -5.10
C LEU A 2 -15.19 10.39 -5.19
N SER A 3 -14.29 11.36 -5.42
CA SER A 3 -12.99 11.13 -6.04
C SER A 3 -11.98 10.46 -5.11
N VAL A 4 -11.85 9.14 -5.27
CA VAL A 4 -10.83 8.34 -4.59
C VAL A 4 -9.41 8.74 -5.00
N GLN A 5 -9.25 9.29 -6.22
CA GLN A 5 -7.94 9.51 -6.84
C GLN A 5 -7.14 10.66 -6.22
N LYS A 6 -7.75 11.81 -5.90
CA LYS A 6 -7.01 12.93 -5.28
C LYS A 6 -6.44 12.60 -3.91
N VAL A 7 -7.22 11.94 -3.06
CA VAL A 7 -6.78 11.59 -1.71
C VAL A 7 -5.75 10.45 -1.77
N ARG A 8 -5.95 9.46 -2.66
CA ARG A 8 -4.93 8.43 -2.96
C ARG A 8 -3.61 9.07 -3.39
N GLN A 9 -3.63 9.97 -4.39
CA GLN A 9 -2.42 10.60 -4.90
C GLN A 9 -1.76 11.53 -3.89
N GLN A 10 -2.53 12.33 -3.12
CA GLN A 10 -1.95 13.30 -2.20
C GLN A 10 -1.36 12.64 -0.93
N ILE A 11 -1.97 11.56 -0.43
CA ILE A 11 -1.38 10.77 0.67
C ILE A 11 -0.13 10.02 0.18
N GLN A 12 -0.15 9.47 -1.03
CA GLN A 12 1.03 8.84 -1.65
C GLN A 12 2.15 9.86 -1.97
N ARG A 13 1.82 11.11 -2.33
CA ARG A 13 2.77 12.21 -2.60
C ARG A 13 3.68 12.53 -1.41
N ASN A 14 3.14 12.62 -0.19
CA ASN A 14 3.96 12.88 1.00
C ASN A 14 4.80 11.67 1.41
N TRP A 15 4.51 10.47 0.88
CA TRP A 15 5.20 9.23 1.18
C TRP A 15 6.51 9.08 0.40
N VAL A 16 6.46 9.25 -0.94
CA VAL A 16 7.63 9.08 -1.82
C VAL A 16 8.64 10.22 -1.65
N VAL A 17 8.16 11.46 -1.50
CA VAL A 17 9.04 12.65 -1.46
C VAL A 17 9.83 12.76 -0.16
N GLN A 18 9.30 12.28 0.98
CA GLN A 18 10.00 12.39 2.28
C GLN A 18 11.12 11.36 2.49
N SER A 19 11.13 10.25 1.74
CA SER A 19 12.21 9.26 1.84
C SER A 19 13.47 9.68 1.08
N PHE A 20 13.35 10.60 0.11
CA PHE A 20 14.47 11.04 -0.74
C PHE A 20 15.14 12.34 -0.25
N CYS A 21 14.39 13.23 0.42
CA CYS A 21 14.89 14.53 0.89
C CYS A 21 15.50 14.49 2.32
N ARG A 22 16.43 13.57 2.60
CA ARG A 22 17.17 13.54 3.88
C ARG A 22 18.68 13.81 3.78
N HIS A 23 19.21 14.04 2.58
CA HIS A 23 20.60 14.45 2.39
C HIS A 23 20.68 15.85 1.77
N GLU A 24 20.66 16.89 2.61
CA GLU A 24 20.83 18.29 2.20
C GLU A 24 22.26 18.63 1.76
N SER A 25 23.26 17.76 1.96
CA SER A 25 24.67 18.12 1.76
C SER A 25 25.26 17.82 0.37
N VAL A 26 24.56 17.11 -0.53
CA VAL A 26 25.14 16.69 -1.82
C VAL A 26 24.68 17.57 -3.00
N CYS A 27 23.80 18.54 -2.76
CA CYS A 27 23.06 19.19 -3.83
C CYS A 27 23.64 20.52 -4.34
N SER A 28 24.84 20.94 -3.95
CA SER A 28 25.38 22.24 -4.42
C SER A 28 26.07 22.16 -5.79
N HIS A 29 26.63 21.00 -6.19
CA HIS A 29 27.35 20.87 -7.46
C HIS A 29 26.58 20.18 -8.60
N LEU A 30 25.43 19.55 -8.32
CA LEU A 30 24.58 18.93 -9.35
C LEU A 30 23.43 19.82 -9.86
N LEU A 31 23.27 21.02 -9.30
CA LEU A 31 22.16 21.94 -9.64
C LEU A 31 22.26 22.57 -11.04
N ALA A 32 23.39 22.42 -11.74
CA ALA A 32 23.57 22.97 -13.09
C ALA A 32 23.10 22.05 -14.23
N PHE A 33 22.85 20.76 -13.97
CA PHE A 33 22.54 19.78 -15.03
C PHE A 33 21.08 19.31 -15.06
N PHE A 34 20.32 19.50 -13.98
CA PHE A 34 18.90 19.17 -13.94
C PHE A 34 18.06 20.45 -14.01
N SER A 35 17.74 20.84 -15.24
CA SER A 35 16.59 21.69 -15.53
C SER A 35 15.40 21.22 -14.69
N LEU A 36 14.83 22.14 -13.89
CA LEU A 36 13.75 21.97 -12.92
C LEU A 36 12.40 21.47 -13.51
N ARG A 37 12.39 20.78 -14.66
CA ARG A 37 11.20 20.33 -15.36
C ARG A 37 10.83 18.86 -15.19
N THR A 38 11.66 17.98 -14.62
CA THR A 38 11.45 16.52 -14.79
C THR A 38 11.27 15.66 -13.54
N ALA A 39 11.08 16.23 -12.34
CA ALA A 39 10.69 15.43 -11.18
C ALA A 39 9.15 15.27 -11.02
N LYS A 40 8.37 16.19 -11.60
CA LYS A 40 6.93 16.31 -11.37
C LYS A 40 6.06 15.47 -12.31
N GLU A 41 6.60 14.99 -13.42
CA GLU A 41 5.87 14.13 -14.38
C GLU A 41 6.19 12.64 -14.20
N PHE A 42 7.37 12.29 -13.66
CA PHE A 42 7.87 10.92 -13.68
C PHE A 42 7.09 9.93 -12.78
N TYR A 43 6.33 10.42 -11.80
CA TYR A 43 5.58 9.58 -10.85
C TYR A 43 4.04 9.66 -11.00
N PHE A 44 3.53 10.44 -11.97
CA PHE A 44 2.10 10.79 -12.02
C PHE A 44 1.47 10.40 -13.36
N ASN A 45 1.06 9.14 -13.49
CA ASN A 45 0.33 8.67 -14.68
C ASN A 45 -1.14 9.15 -14.73
N ASP A 46 -1.71 9.59 -13.60
CA ASP A 46 -3.05 10.14 -13.55
C ASP A 46 -3.00 11.68 -13.57
N LYS A 47 -3.76 12.30 -14.48
CA LYS A 47 -3.89 13.77 -14.55
C LYS A 47 -4.55 14.29 -13.26
N PHE A 48 -3.93 15.28 -12.61
CA PHE A 48 -4.52 15.95 -11.46
C PHE A 48 -5.71 16.83 -11.92
N VAL A 49 -6.95 16.36 -11.72
CA VAL A 49 -8.15 17.09 -12.16
C VAL A 49 -8.55 18.15 -11.13
N THR A 50 -8.34 19.43 -11.44
CA THR A 50 -8.75 20.56 -10.59
C THR A 50 -10.28 20.76 -10.64
N GLY A 51 -11.02 20.05 -9.80
CA GLY A 51 -12.48 20.25 -9.63
C GLY A 51 -13.22 19.14 -8.89
N GLU A 52 -12.63 17.96 -8.74
CA GLU A 52 -13.29 16.85 -8.03
C GLU A 52 -13.49 17.08 -6.52
N SER A 53 -14.64 16.60 -6.02
CA SER A 53 -15.01 16.61 -4.61
C SER A 53 -14.08 15.74 -3.76
N ARG A 54 -13.54 16.31 -2.69
CA ARG A 54 -12.64 15.64 -1.74
C ARG A 54 -13.47 14.81 -0.75
N PHE A 55 -12.87 13.78 -0.16
CA PHE A 55 -13.49 13.16 1.01
C PHE A 55 -13.51 14.16 2.17
N GLU A 56 -14.63 14.19 2.87
CA GLU A 56 -14.81 15.02 4.06
C GLU A 56 -14.25 14.31 5.29
N LYS A 57 -14.42 12.98 5.36
CA LYS A 57 -13.97 12.16 6.48
C LYS A 57 -13.37 10.83 6.01
N ILE A 58 -12.20 10.50 6.53
CA ILE A 58 -11.53 9.23 6.28
C ILE A 58 -11.21 8.49 7.58
N LEU A 59 -11.24 7.16 7.52
CA LEU A 59 -10.81 6.29 8.62
C LEU A 59 -9.44 5.70 8.31
N ILE A 60 -8.56 5.65 9.31
CA ILE A 60 -7.19 5.16 9.16
C ILE A 60 -7.08 3.82 9.84
N ALA A 61 -7.12 2.74 9.06
CA ALA A 61 -7.06 1.35 9.53
C ALA A 61 -5.61 0.91 9.81
N ASN A 62 -4.89 1.68 10.61
CA ASN A 62 -3.51 1.41 11.00
C ASN A 62 -3.17 2.11 12.34
N ARG A 63 -1.98 1.85 12.88
CA ARG A 63 -1.49 2.39 14.16
C ARG A 63 -0.11 3.04 13.99
N GLY A 64 0.40 3.62 15.07
CA GLY A 64 1.78 4.10 15.15
C GLY A 64 2.08 5.32 14.27
N ASP A 65 3.31 5.42 13.79
CA ASP A 65 3.78 6.58 13.04
C ASP A 65 3.08 6.73 11.68
N VAL A 66 2.69 5.64 11.05
CA VAL A 66 1.92 5.63 9.80
C VAL A 66 0.61 6.37 9.96
N ALA A 67 -0.12 6.06 11.04
CA ALA A 67 -1.37 6.72 11.35
C ALA A 67 -1.13 8.22 11.58
N CYS A 68 -0.12 8.59 12.38
CA CYS A 68 0.26 9.99 12.58
C CYS A 68 0.54 10.74 11.26
N ARG A 69 1.27 10.13 10.32
CA ARG A 69 1.61 10.75 9.03
C ARG A 69 0.39 10.97 8.15
N VAL A 70 -0.50 9.99 8.09
CA VAL A 70 -1.75 10.10 7.32
C VAL A 70 -2.63 11.18 7.94
N ILE A 71 -2.79 11.21 9.26
CA ILE A 71 -3.55 12.25 9.98
C ILE A 71 -2.98 13.64 9.68
N ALA A 72 -1.66 13.82 9.79
CA ALA A 72 -1.01 15.10 9.51
C ALA A 72 -1.25 15.58 8.07
N THR A 73 -1.25 14.65 7.10
CA THR A 73 -1.56 14.97 5.71
C THR A 73 -3.02 15.37 5.53
N CYS A 74 -3.95 14.65 6.15
CA CYS A 74 -5.38 14.95 6.05
C CYS A 74 -5.74 16.28 6.70
N ARG A 75 -5.14 16.59 7.85
CA ARG A 75 -5.26 17.90 8.51
C ARG A 75 -4.84 19.05 7.60
N ARG A 76 -3.70 18.93 6.90
CA ARG A 76 -3.24 19.93 5.93
C ARG A 76 -4.20 20.11 4.76
N LEU A 77 -5.00 19.10 4.45
CA LEU A 77 -5.97 19.10 3.34
C LEU A 77 -7.38 19.49 3.78
N GLY A 78 -7.62 19.69 5.08
CA GLY A 78 -8.94 19.98 5.64
C GLY A 78 -9.88 18.76 5.68
N ILE A 79 -9.33 17.54 5.71
CA ILE A 79 -10.09 16.29 5.74
C ILE A 79 -10.14 15.79 7.19
N LYS A 80 -11.34 15.48 7.70
CA LYS A 80 -11.51 14.90 9.04
C LYS A 80 -11.02 13.47 9.08
N THR A 81 -10.49 13.07 10.23
CA THR A 81 -9.81 11.78 10.40
C THR A 81 -10.38 11.01 11.59
N VAL A 82 -10.59 9.72 11.36
CA VAL A 82 -10.97 8.75 12.37
C VAL A 82 -9.80 7.79 12.59
N ALA A 83 -9.24 7.76 13.80
CA ALA A 83 -8.29 6.73 14.20
C ALA A 83 -9.03 5.50 14.74
N VAL A 84 -8.60 4.32 14.35
CA VAL A 84 -9.02 3.08 15.02
C VAL A 84 -7.89 2.56 15.89
N TYR A 85 -8.22 2.08 17.09
CA TYR A 85 -7.21 1.65 18.06
C TYR A 85 -7.65 0.40 18.83
N SER A 86 -6.66 -0.36 19.34
CA SER A 86 -6.90 -1.44 20.30
C SER A 86 -6.87 -0.87 21.73
N VAL A 87 -7.42 -1.57 22.72
CA VAL A 87 -7.36 -1.13 24.14
C VAL A 87 -5.92 -0.79 24.58
N ALA A 88 -4.91 -1.54 24.10
CA ALA A 88 -3.51 -1.28 24.42
C ALA A 88 -2.96 0.02 23.82
N ASP A 89 -3.58 0.52 22.74
CA ASP A 89 -3.14 1.71 22.03
C ASP A 89 -3.92 2.97 22.43
N ALA A 90 -4.81 2.90 23.43
CA ALA A 90 -5.70 4.00 23.81
C ALA A 90 -4.98 5.32 24.13
N GLY A 91 -3.79 5.27 24.73
CA GLY A 91 -2.96 6.44 25.03
C GLY A 91 -1.95 6.81 23.94
N SER A 92 -2.07 6.21 22.74
CA SER A 92 -1.09 6.43 21.67
C SER A 92 -1.25 7.80 21.02
N ARG A 93 -0.13 8.37 20.59
CA ARG A 93 -0.10 9.70 19.93
C ARG A 93 -1.07 9.82 18.76
N PHE A 94 -1.19 8.80 17.91
CA PHE A 94 -2.08 8.86 16.74
C PHE A 94 -3.56 8.96 17.12
N VAL A 95 -3.97 8.41 18.27
CA VAL A 95 -5.34 8.49 18.80
C VAL A 95 -5.66 9.93 19.19
N HIS A 96 -4.76 10.58 19.94
CA HIS A 96 -4.90 11.99 20.32
C HIS A 96 -4.76 12.95 19.15
N MET A 97 -4.11 12.53 18.06
CA MET A 97 -3.96 13.34 16.86
C MET A 97 -5.21 13.31 15.97
N ALA A 98 -6.06 12.29 16.02
CA ALA A 98 -7.24 12.22 15.14
C ALA A 98 -8.39 13.10 15.66
N ASP A 99 -9.34 13.42 14.78
CA ASP A 99 -10.53 14.19 15.14
C ASP A 99 -11.54 13.32 15.92
N GLU A 100 -11.63 12.05 15.55
CA GLU A 100 -12.43 11.03 16.23
C GLU A 100 -11.59 9.76 16.40
N ALA A 101 -11.90 8.97 17.44
CA ALA A 101 -11.23 7.70 17.68
C ALA A 101 -12.23 6.61 18.06
N VAL A 102 -12.04 5.40 17.52
CA VAL A 102 -12.90 4.23 17.79
C VAL A 102 -12.08 3.05 18.26
N CYS A 103 -12.46 2.49 19.40
CA CYS A 103 -11.87 1.25 19.90
C CYS A 103 -12.39 0.05 19.09
N LEU A 104 -11.50 -0.72 18.48
CA LEU A 104 -11.84 -1.92 17.72
C LEU A 104 -12.07 -3.14 18.62
N GLY A 105 -11.37 -3.19 19.76
CA GLY A 105 -11.35 -4.37 20.61
C GLY A 105 -10.05 -4.53 21.41
N PRO A 106 -9.79 -5.75 21.93
CA PRO A 106 -8.69 -6.01 22.86
C PRO A 106 -7.32 -5.89 22.18
N ALA A 107 -6.25 -5.95 22.99
CA ALA A 107 -4.87 -5.79 22.55
C ALA A 107 -4.40 -6.72 21.39
N PRO A 108 -4.86 -7.99 21.29
CA PRO A 108 -4.42 -8.86 20.20
C PRO A 108 -4.77 -8.31 18.82
N VAL A 109 -3.78 -8.23 17.93
CA VAL A 109 -3.92 -7.70 16.57
C VAL A 109 -4.98 -8.46 15.75
N ALA A 110 -5.05 -9.79 15.93
CA ALA A 110 -6.04 -10.64 15.28
C ALA A 110 -7.49 -10.23 15.61
N MET A 111 -7.71 -9.75 16.84
CA MET A 111 -9.02 -9.35 17.34
C MET A 111 -9.31 -7.85 17.20
N SER A 112 -8.33 -7.07 16.74
CA SER A 112 -8.42 -5.62 16.57
C SER A 112 -8.14 -5.21 15.13
N TYR A 113 -6.88 -4.89 14.78
CA TYR A 113 -6.51 -4.34 13.48
C TYR A 113 -6.69 -5.29 12.29
N LEU A 114 -6.79 -6.60 12.52
CA LEU A 114 -7.12 -7.60 11.48
C LEU A 114 -8.62 -7.94 11.42
N SER A 115 -9.43 -7.39 12.33
CA SER A 115 -10.87 -7.59 12.33
C SER A 115 -11.53 -6.70 11.27
N MET A 116 -11.76 -7.26 10.08
CA MET A 116 -12.39 -6.56 8.97
C MET A 116 -13.77 -6.01 9.36
N ASP A 117 -14.55 -6.81 10.09
CA ASP A 117 -15.92 -6.45 10.44
C ASP A 117 -15.95 -5.33 11.50
N ALA A 118 -15.02 -5.33 12.46
CA ALA A 118 -14.87 -4.23 13.41
C ALA A 118 -14.52 -2.91 12.70
N ILE A 119 -13.64 -2.95 11.70
CA ILE A 119 -13.26 -1.76 10.93
C ILE A 119 -14.44 -1.26 10.09
N ILE A 120 -15.18 -2.16 9.42
CA ILE A 120 -16.37 -1.78 8.63
C ILE A 120 -17.44 -1.17 9.54
N ASN A 121 -17.64 -1.72 10.73
CA ASN A 121 -18.57 -1.16 11.72
C ASN A 121 -18.10 0.22 12.20
N ALA A 122 -16.81 0.41 12.46
CA ALA A 122 -16.24 1.71 12.81
C ALA A 122 -16.48 2.76 11.70
N VAL A 123 -16.34 2.37 10.43
CA VAL A 123 -16.67 3.24 9.28
C VAL A 123 -18.14 3.64 9.30
N LYS A 124 -19.04 2.67 9.50
CA LYS A 124 -20.51 2.90 9.53
C LYS A 124 -20.92 3.83 10.68
N ILE A 125 -20.35 3.65 11.87
CA ILE A 125 -20.65 4.47 13.06
C ILE A 125 -20.16 5.91 12.87
N THR A 126 -18.95 6.08 12.32
CA THR A 126 -18.33 7.41 12.20
C THR A 126 -18.71 8.17 10.93
N GLY A 127 -19.35 7.49 9.97
CA GLY A 127 -19.69 8.07 8.67
C GLY A 127 -18.46 8.38 7.80
N ALA A 128 -17.34 7.69 8.02
CA ALA A 128 -16.17 7.85 7.17
C ALA A 128 -16.48 7.36 5.73
N GLN A 129 -16.02 8.12 4.74
CA GLN A 129 -16.32 7.83 3.33
C GLN A 129 -15.26 6.91 2.70
N ALA A 130 -14.06 6.90 3.27
CA ALA A 130 -12.94 6.13 2.77
C ALA A 130 -12.09 5.55 3.91
N VAL A 131 -11.38 4.45 3.62
CA VAL A 131 -10.44 3.81 4.53
C VAL A 131 -9.03 3.88 3.96
N HIS A 132 -8.10 4.41 4.74
CA HIS A 132 -6.67 4.35 4.48
C HIS A 132 -6.02 3.18 5.26
N PRO A 133 -5.54 2.13 4.59
CA PRO A 133 -5.02 0.95 5.28
C PRO A 133 -3.57 1.12 5.77
N GLY A 134 -2.84 2.13 5.29
CA GLY A 134 -1.40 2.25 5.56
C GLY A 134 -0.63 1.10 4.90
N TYR A 135 0.34 0.52 5.63
CA TYR A 135 1.04 -0.71 5.23
C TYR A 135 0.91 -1.79 6.29
N GLY A 136 1.16 -3.04 5.89
CA GLY A 136 0.89 -4.20 6.74
C GLY A 136 -0.61 -4.36 7.03
N PHE A 137 -0.94 -5.16 8.04
CA PHE A 137 -2.33 -5.49 8.41
C PHE A 137 -3.18 -5.89 7.19
N LEU A 138 -4.19 -5.09 6.86
CA LEU A 138 -5.15 -5.35 5.79
C LEU A 138 -4.85 -4.61 4.48
N SER A 139 -3.72 -3.90 4.39
CA SER A 139 -3.35 -3.10 3.20
C SER A 139 -3.20 -3.91 1.91
N GLU A 140 -2.79 -5.17 2.02
CA GLU A 140 -2.62 -6.11 0.91
C GLU A 140 -3.70 -7.21 0.88
N ASN A 141 -4.76 -7.05 1.67
CA ASN A 141 -5.82 -8.04 1.76
C ASN A 141 -6.91 -7.78 0.72
N SER A 142 -6.95 -8.61 -0.34
CA SER A 142 -7.95 -8.48 -1.41
C SER A 142 -9.40 -8.66 -0.94
N VAL A 143 -9.62 -9.50 0.07
CA VAL A 143 -10.96 -9.74 0.66
C VAL A 143 -11.44 -8.49 1.38
N PHE A 144 -10.56 -7.82 2.12
CA PHE A 144 -10.90 -6.58 2.81
C PHE A 144 -11.25 -5.46 1.83
N ALA A 145 -10.42 -5.25 0.80
CA ALA A 145 -10.70 -4.26 -0.24
C ALA A 145 -12.06 -4.53 -0.93
N LYS A 146 -12.36 -5.80 -1.22
CA LYS A 146 -13.64 -6.21 -1.80
C LYS A 146 -14.82 -5.96 -0.86
N LYS A 147 -14.70 -6.30 0.42
CA LYS A 147 -15.74 -6.01 1.43
C LYS A 147 -16.03 -4.51 1.54
N LEU A 148 -15.01 -3.65 1.45
CA LEU A 148 -15.21 -2.20 1.45
C LEU A 148 -15.94 -1.72 0.19
N GLU A 149 -15.55 -2.21 -0.99
CA GLU A 149 -16.25 -1.95 -2.26
C GLU A 149 -17.73 -2.34 -2.17
N ASP A 150 -18.04 -3.51 -1.61
CA ASP A 150 -19.41 -4.02 -1.46
C ASP A 150 -20.25 -3.21 -0.46
N ASN A 151 -19.62 -2.51 0.49
CA ASN A 151 -20.29 -1.61 1.42
C ASN A 151 -20.31 -0.15 0.93
N GLY A 152 -19.87 0.12 -0.31
CA GLY A 152 -19.81 1.48 -0.87
C GLY A 152 -18.75 2.37 -0.21
N ILE A 153 -17.78 1.79 0.50
CA ILE A 153 -16.71 2.50 1.20
C ILE A 153 -15.48 2.55 0.28
N ALA A 154 -14.91 3.74 0.09
CA ALA A 154 -13.73 3.88 -0.77
C ALA A 154 -12.47 3.34 -0.10
N PHE A 155 -11.81 2.36 -0.73
CA PHE A 155 -10.50 1.89 -0.29
C PHE A 155 -9.38 2.78 -0.84
N LEU A 156 -8.56 3.41 0.01
CA LEU A 156 -7.44 4.26 -0.42
C LEU A 156 -6.19 3.43 -0.74
N GLY A 157 -6.31 2.56 -1.73
CA GLY A 157 -5.23 1.73 -2.29
C GLY A 157 -5.61 1.18 -3.67
N PRO A 158 -4.87 0.24 -4.24
CA PRO A 158 -5.27 -0.44 -5.48
C PRO A 158 -6.62 -1.16 -5.31
N ASN A 159 -7.33 -1.41 -6.42
CA ASN A 159 -8.60 -2.13 -6.36
C ASN A 159 -8.42 -3.60 -5.95
N SER A 160 -9.49 -4.24 -5.50
CA SER A 160 -9.47 -5.63 -4.99
C SER A 160 -8.87 -6.63 -5.99
N ARG A 161 -9.15 -6.47 -7.29
CA ARG A 161 -8.60 -7.29 -8.37
C ARG A 161 -7.09 -7.16 -8.47
N VAL A 162 -6.55 -5.94 -8.48
CA VAL A 162 -5.11 -5.68 -8.57
C VAL A 162 -4.39 -6.25 -7.36
N ILE A 163 -4.93 -6.07 -6.15
CA ILE A 163 -4.35 -6.66 -4.93
C ILE A 163 -4.26 -8.18 -5.05
N ARG A 164 -5.36 -8.83 -5.46
CA ARG A 164 -5.39 -10.30 -5.62
C ARG A 164 -4.37 -10.77 -6.64
N THR A 165 -4.31 -10.11 -7.78
CA THR A 165 -3.44 -10.52 -8.90
C THR A 165 -1.96 -10.25 -8.60
N MET A 166 -1.63 -9.16 -7.91
CA MET A 166 -0.26 -8.85 -7.52
C MET A 166 0.23 -9.70 -6.33
N GLY A 167 -0.69 -10.15 -5.45
CA GLY A 167 -0.36 -11.06 -4.36
C GLY A 167 0.00 -12.49 -4.81
N ASP A 168 -0.38 -12.88 -6.03
CA ASP A 168 0.04 -14.13 -6.64
C ASP A 168 1.37 -13.93 -7.40
N LYS A 169 2.42 -14.59 -6.91
CA LYS A 169 3.78 -14.51 -7.46
C LYS A 169 3.88 -14.95 -8.92
N ILE A 170 3.13 -15.95 -9.33
CA ILE A 170 3.16 -16.46 -10.71
C ILE A 170 2.36 -15.51 -11.61
N ALA A 171 1.15 -15.12 -11.18
CA ALA A 171 0.32 -14.22 -11.96
C ALA A 171 0.94 -12.82 -12.10
N SER A 172 1.56 -12.27 -11.06
CA SER A 172 2.25 -10.98 -11.07
C SER A 172 3.44 -11.00 -12.04
N LYS A 173 4.28 -12.04 -12.02
CA LYS A 173 5.39 -12.20 -12.98
C LYS A 173 4.89 -12.28 -14.42
N ARG A 174 3.84 -13.06 -14.70
CA ARG A 174 3.23 -13.12 -16.04
C ARG A 174 2.73 -11.76 -16.53
N ILE A 175 2.18 -10.93 -15.64
CA ILE A 175 1.72 -9.58 -16.00
C ILE A 175 2.90 -8.65 -16.23
N ALA A 176 3.92 -8.70 -15.38
CA ALA A 176 5.15 -7.92 -15.54
C ALA A 176 5.83 -8.23 -16.87
N THR A 177 6.01 -9.52 -17.22
CA THR A 177 6.57 -9.94 -18.51
C THR A 177 5.71 -9.46 -19.69
N LYS A 178 4.38 -9.59 -19.60
CA LYS A 178 3.46 -9.08 -20.64
C LYS A 178 3.52 -7.57 -20.80
N ALA A 179 3.80 -6.84 -19.73
CA ALA A 179 3.99 -5.39 -19.72
C ALA A 179 5.39 -4.96 -20.18
N GLY A 180 6.27 -5.90 -20.57
CA GLY A 180 7.64 -5.62 -20.99
C GLY A 180 8.58 -5.27 -19.84
N VAL A 181 8.19 -5.55 -18.59
CA VAL A 181 9.06 -5.37 -17.42
C VAL A 181 10.05 -6.53 -17.38
N ASN A 182 11.34 -6.19 -17.30
CA ASN A 182 12.39 -7.21 -17.18
C ASN A 182 12.20 -7.99 -15.87
N CYS A 183 12.02 -9.30 -15.99
CA CYS A 183 11.78 -10.20 -14.87
C CYS A 183 12.96 -11.18 -14.75
N ILE A 184 13.34 -11.52 -13.51
CA ILE A 184 14.40 -12.50 -13.28
C ILE A 184 14.02 -13.83 -13.94
N PRO A 185 14.89 -14.40 -14.80
CA PRO A 185 14.63 -15.67 -15.45
C PRO A 185 14.46 -16.80 -14.42
N GLY A 186 13.58 -17.74 -14.69
CA GLY A 186 13.27 -18.82 -13.75
C GLY A 186 12.15 -19.72 -14.22
N TYR A 187 11.82 -20.72 -13.40
CA TYR A 187 10.73 -21.65 -13.65
C TYR A 187 9.44 -21.18 -12.99
N ASP A 188 8.40 -21.00 -13.80
CA ASP A 188 7.11 -20.43 -13.40
C ASP A 188 6.04 -21.49 -13.06
N GLY A 189 6.50 -22.65 -12.55
CA GLY A 189 5.67 -23.78 -12.15
C GLY A 189 5.90 -24.23 -10.71
N VAL A 190 4.96 -25.03 -10.21
CA VAL A 190 5.11 -25.71 -8.91
C VAL A 190 6.05 -26.89 -9.09
N VAL A 191 7.07 -26.97 -8.24
CA VAL A 191 8.01 -28.09 -8.20
C VAL A 191 7.49 -29.11 -7.20
N ASN A 192 7.17 -30.32 -7.68
CA ASN A 192 6.49 -31.34 -6.88
C ASN A 192 7.46 -32.30 -6.20
N ASP A 193 8.62 -32.54 -6.81
CA ASP A 193 9.60 -33.51 -6.32
C ASP A 193 11.05 -33.04 -6.53
N LEU A 194 11.97 -33.69 -5.80
CA LEU A 194 13.40 -33.38 -5.85
C LEU A 194 14.02 -33.61 -7.23
N GLY A 195 13.58 -34.64 -7.96
CA GLY A 195 14.06 -34.94 -9.30
C GLY A 195 13.67 -33.86 -10.31
N GLU A 196 12.44 -33.34 -10.20
CA GLU A 196 11.96 -32.18 -10.96
C GLU A 196 12.80 -30.93 -10.64
N ALA A 197 13.07 -30.68 -9.36
CA ALA A 197 13.91 -29.57 -8.93
C ALA A 197 15.31 -29.61 -9.57
N VAL A 198 15.96 -30.79 -9.58
CA VAL A 198 17.28 -30.97 -10.18
C VAL A 198 17.25 -30.77 -11.69
N ARG A 199 16.23 -31.29 -12.40
CA ARG A 199 16.08 -31.06 -13.85
C ARG A 199 15.93 -29.58 -14.18
N ILE A 200 15.11 -28.87 -13.40
CA ILE A 200 14.90 -27.43 -13.55
C ILE A 200 16.21 -26.68 -13.29
N ALA A 201 16.91 -26.98 -12.20
CA ALA A 201 18.20 -26.37 -11.85
C ALA A 201 19.24 -26.56 -12.95
N ASN A 202 19.32 -27.74 -13.57
CA ASN A 202 20.23 -27.98 -14.70
C ASN A 202 19.86 -27.18 -15.95
N THR A 203 18.59 -26.81 -16.13
CA THR A 203 18.12 -26.02 -17.28
C THR A 203 18.33 -24.53 -17.06
N ILE A 204 18.05 -24.03 -15.85
CA ILE A 204 18.17 -22.61 -15.54
C ILE A 204 19.58 -22.22 -15.08
N GLY A 205 20.42 -23.16 -14.64
CA GLY A 205 21.74 -22.93 -14.05
C GLY A 205 21.76 -23.26 -12.56
N MET A 206 22.85 -23.89 -12.10
CA MET A 206 22.96 -24.40 -10.72
C MET A 206 22.92 -23.33 -9.63
N LEU A 207 23.17 -22.06 -9.99
CA LEU A 207 22.97 -20.96 -9.07
C LEU A 207 21.50 -20.52 -9.09
N CYS A 208 20.67 -21.23 -8.34
CA CYS A 208 19.23 -20.99 -8.26
C CYS A 208 18.74 -20.78 -6.84
N CYS A 209 17.67 -20.00 -6.68
CA CYS A 209 16.99 -19.77 -5.41
C CYS A 209 15.58 -20.39 -5.44
N ILE A 210 15.30 -21.25 -4.48
CA ILE A 210 13.98 -21.88 -4.32
C ILE A 210 13.11 -20.98 -3.45
N LYS A 211 11.96 -20.57 -3.98
CA LYS A 211 10.94 -19.80 -3.24
C LYS A 211 9.64 -20.56 -3.22
N LEU A 212 8.81 -20.34 -2.19
CA LEU A 212 7.47 -20.90 -2.15
C LEU A 212 6.70 -20.44 -3.41
N GLY A 213 6.40 -21.40 -4.29
CA GLY A 213 5.67 -21.22 -5.55
C GLY A 213 6.48 -21.05 -6.85
N PHE A 214 7.82 -20.93 -6.83
CA PHE A 214 8.64 -20.80 -8.07
C PHE A 214 10.16 -20.91 -7.80
N VAL A 215 10.96 -21.11 -8.85
CA VAL A 215 12.45 -21.16 -8.78
C VAL A 215 13.06 -20.05 -9.64
N LEU A 216 13.99 -19.28 -9.08
CA LEU A 216 14.71 -18.22 -9.79
C LEU A 216 16.15 -18.62 -10.11
N ARG A 217 16.63 -18.27 -11.29
CA ARG A 217 18.07 -18.23 -11.59
C ARG A 217 18.67 -16.98 -10.95
N MET A 218 19.83 -17.11 -10.34
CA MET A 218 20.64 -15.98 -9.90
C MET A 218 21.76 -15.82 -10.92
N ASP A 219 21.77 -14.70 -11.63
CA ASP A 219 22.92 -14.29 -12.43
C ASP A 219 23.82 -13.46 -11.51
N VAL A 220 25.07 -13.90 -11.34
CA VAL A 220 26.13 -13.11 -10.71
C VAL A 220 26.97 -12.60 -11.86
N GLU A 221 26.84 -11.30 -12.17
CA GLU A 221 27.81 -10.58 -12.98
C GLU A 221 29.10 -10.37 -12.18
#